data_AF-A0A9Q1H6I5-F1
#
_entry.id   AF-A0A9Q1H6I5-F1
#
_cell.length_a   1.000
_cell.length_b   1.000
_cell.length_c   1.000
_cell.angle_alpha   90.00
_cell.angle_beta   90.00
_cell.angle_gamma   90.00
#
_symmetry.space_group_name_H-M   'P 1'
#
loop_
_entity.id
_entity.type
_entity.pdbx_description
1 polymer ?
#
loop_
_entity_poly.entity_id
_entity_poly.type
_entity_poly.pdbx_seq_one_letter_code
_entity_poly.pdbx_strand_id
1 'polypeptide(L)'
;MEEMGNPFEEDTEDLLVFDTKDIVGEDVIHTVCKIQKIGKEQCTSFVKSRITDRTESLFSPIKRNKLQLFSCPQAPDKSLMISNRSHH
;
A
#
# COMPACT_ATOMS: atom_id res chain seq x y z
N MET A 1 -16.78 -32.17 -8.30
CA MET A 1 -16.25 -31.51 -7.08
C MET A 1 -15.38 -30.39 -7.58
N GLU A 2 -15.79 -29.14 -7.35
CA GLU A 2 -14.91 -27.99 -7.58
C GLU A 2 -13.88 -28.01 -6.46
N GLU A 3 -12.62 -28.22 -6.83
CA GLU A 3 -11.48 -28.16 -5.92
C GLU A 3 -11.24 -26.68 -5.63
N MET A 4 -11.76 -26.17 -4.51
CA MET A 4 -11.35 -24.85 -4.03
C MET A 4 -9.88 -24.94 -3.60
N GLY A 5 -9.00 -24.58 -4.53
CA GLY A 5 -7.57 -24.42 -4.27
C GLY A 5 -7.33 -23.41 -3.16
N ASN A 6 -6.17 -23.53 -2.52
CA ASN A 6 -5.76 -22.62 -1.46
C ASN A 6 -5.62 -21.18 -2.03
N PRO A 7 -6.43 -20.20 -1.59
CA PRO A 7 -6.37 -18.84 -2.12
C PRO A 7 -5.06 -18.11 -1.75
N PHE A 8 -4.22 -18.68 -0.87
CA PHE A 8 -2.88 -18.17 -0.56
C PHE A 8 -1.79 -18.70 -1.50
N GLU A 9 -2.10 -19.68 -2.35
CA GLU A 9 -1.21 -20.22 -3.38
C GLU A 9 -1.49 -19.61 -4.76
N GLU A 10 -2.44 -18.67 -4.83
CA GLU A 10 -2.76 -17.94 -6.05
C GLU A 10 -1.72 -16.84 -6.29
N ASP A 11 -0.93 -16.97 -7.36
CA ASP A 11 -0.01 -15.93 -7.83
C ASP A 11 -0.79 -14.78 -8.51
N THR A 12 -1.65 -14.09 -7.77
CA THR A 12 -2.36 -12.89 -8.24
C THR A 12 -1.67 -11.62 -7.74
N GLU A 13 -1.56 -10.62 -8.61
CA GLU A 13 -1.05 -9.29 -8.25
C GLU A 13 -2.08 -8.45 -7.46
N ASP A 14 -3.31 -8.94 -7.33
CA ASP A 14 -4.40 -8.28 -6.62
C ASP A 14 -4.24 -8.38 -5.10
N LEU A 15 -4.30 -7.23 -4.43
CA LEU A 15 -4.34 -7.17 -2.98
C LEU A 15 -5.80 -7.32 -2.52
N LEU A 16 -6.11 -8.40 -1.81
CA LEU A 16 -7.46 -8.70 -1.34
C LEU A 16 -7.61 -8.36 0.15
N VAL A 17 -8.72 -7.71 0.51
CA VAL A 17 -9.14 -7.62 1.92
C VAL A 17 -9.90 -8.89 2.26
N PHE A 18 -9.27 -9.79 3.01
CA PHE A 18 -9.81 -11.13 3.31
C PHE A 18 -11.19 -11.11 3.99
N ASP A 19 -11.50 -10.08 4.78
CA ASP A 19 -12.75 -9.97 5.52
C ASP A 19 -13.95 -9.59 4.63
N THR A 20 -13.72 -8.73 3.62
CA THR A 20 -14.79 -8.21 2.75
C THR A 20 -14.81 -8.84 1.35
N LYS A 21 -13.77 -9.60 0.98
CA LYS A 21 -13.52 -10.10 -0.39
C LYS A 21 -13.46 -8.97 -1.43
N ASP A 22 -13.25 -7.73 -1.00
CA ASP A 22 -13.10 -6.61 -1.93
C ASP A 22 -11.69 -6.59 -2.52
N ILE A 23 -11.63 -6.39 -3.83
CA ILE A 23 -10.41 -6.10 -4.56
C ILE A 23 -10.00 -4.66 -4.24
N VAL A 24 -8.81 -4.49 -3.69
CA VAL A 24 -8.27 -3.16 -3.35
C VAL A 24 -8.06 -2.36 -4.63
N GLY A 25 -8.44 -1.08 -4.62
CA GLY A 25 -8.29 -0.20 -5.79
C GLY A 25 -6.84 -0.12 -6.28
N GLU A 26 -6.67 -0.05 -7.60
CA GLU A 26 -5.38 -0.08 -8.30
C GLU A 26 -4.38 0.97 -7.79
N ASP A 27 -4.85 2.15 -7.38
CA ASP A 27 -4.03 3.21 -6.79
C ASP A 27 -3.32 2.78 -5.50
N VAL A 28 -4.01 1.98 -4.67
CA VAL A 28 -3.47 1.46 -3.42
C VAL A 28 -2.50 0.34 -3.70
N ILE A 29 -2.80 -0.57 -4.64
CA ILE A 29 -1.89 -1.62 -5.09
C ILE A 29 -0.58 -0.99 -5.59
N HIS A 30 -0.65 -0.04 -6.52
CA HIS A 30 0.53 0.63 -7.05
C HIS A 30 1.33 1.35 -5.97
N THR A 31 0.65 1.96 -4.99
CA THR A 31 1.30 2.61 -3.84
C THR A 31 2.05 1.58 -2.99
N VAL A 32 1.43 0.45 -2.65
CA VAL A 32 2.02 -0.64 -1.86
C VAL A 32 3.22 -1.25 -2.59
N CYS A 33 3.09 -1.56 -3.88
CA CYS A 33 4.19 -2.06 -4.71
C CYS A 33 5.36 -1.07 -4.74
N LYS A 34 5.08 0.23 -4.88
CA LYS A 34 6.09 1.29 -4.85
C LYS A 34 6.79 1.35 -3.49
N ILE A 35 6.06 1.24 -2.39
CA ILE A 35 6.64 1.21 -1.04
C ILE A 35 7.56 0.00 -0.88
N GLN A 36 7.13 -1.17 -1.34
CA GLN A 36 7.93 -2.39 -1.29
C GLN A 36 9.24 -2.23 -2.07
N LYS A 37 9.18 -1.68 -3.29
CA LYS A 37 10.36 -1.42 -4.12
C LYS A 37 11.33 -0.45 -3.44
N ILE A 38 10.83 0.68 -2.94
CA ILE A 38 11.64 1.69 -2.24
C ILE A 38 12.31 1.07 -1.00
N GLY A 39 11.56 0.30 -0.22
CA GLY A 39 12.09 -0.37 0.97
C GLY A 39 13.24 -1.32 0.64
N LYS A 40 13.09 -2.14 -0.42
CA LYS A 40 14.14 -3.06 -0.89
C LYS A 40 15.40 -2.29 -1.31
N GLU A 41 15.25 -1.28 -2.18
CA GLU A 41 16.38 -0.48 -2.68
C GLU A 41 17.14 0.23 -1.54
N GLN A 42 16.42 0.78 -0.57
CA GLN A 42 17.02 1.46 0.57
C GLN A 42 17.73 0.50 1.53
N CYS A 43 17.13 -0.66 1.80
CA CYS A 43 17.76 -1.70 2.62
C CYS A 43 19.08 -2.15 1.99
N THR A 44 19.06 -2.50 0.70
CA THR A 44 20.27 -2.90 -0.03
C THR A 44 21.33 -1.80 0.00
N SER A 45 20.94 -0.54 -0.23
CA SER A 45 21.86 0.59 -0.21
C SER A 45 22.49 0.80 1.18
N PHE A 46 21.69 0.68 2.24
CA PHE A 46 22.17 0.79 3.63
C PHE A 46 23.17 -0.30 3.98
N VAL A 47 22.85 -1.56 3.68
CA VAL A 47 23.74 -2.70 3.94
C VAL A 47 25.05 -2.52 3.18
N LYS A 48 24.97 -2.08 1.92
CA LYS A 48 26.16 -1.80 1.12
C LYS A 48 27.01 -0.69 1.74
N SER A 49 26.47 0.51 1.94
CA SER A 49 27.27 1.67 2.38
C SER A 49 27.79 1.55 3.81
N ARG A 50 26.99 1.01 4.73
CA ARG A 50 27.31 0.97 6.17
C ARG A 50 28.04 -0.29 6.60
N ILE A 51 27.67 -1.45 6.05
CA ILE A 51 28.16 -2.75 6.53
C ILE A 51 29.29 -3.28 5.63
N THR A 52 29.05 -3.28 4.32
CA THR A 52 29.97 -3.87 3.33
C THR A 52 31.13 -2.93 3.04
N ASP A 53 30.81 -1.75 2.51
CA ASP A 53 31.80 -0.78 2.04
C ASP A 53 32.32 0.09 3.20
N ARG A 54 31.54 0.20 4.29
CA ARG A 54 31.84 1.01 5.50
C ARG A 54 32.24 2.45 5.18
N THR A 55 31.70 3.00 4.10
CA THR A 55 31.97 4.36 3.63
C THR A 55 31.25 5.41 4.47
N GLU A 56 30.33 4.96 5.31
CA GLU A 56 29.27 5.77 5.88
C GLU A 56 29.03 5.25 7.32
N SER A 57 28.98 6.13 8.33
CA SER A 57 28.83 5.74 9.75
C SER A 57 27.51 5.04 10.06
N LEU A 58 27.52 3.92 10.78
CA LEU A 58 26.29 3.22 11.20
C LEU A 58 25.32 4.11 11.98
N PHE A 59 25.82 5.13 12.67
CA PHE A 59 25.03 6.01 13.54
C PHE A 59 24.50 7.27 12.85
N SER A 60 24.80 7.46 11.56
CA SER A 60 24.29 8.65 10.89
C SER A 60 22.77 8.55 10.69
N PRO A 61 22.04 9.67 10.74
CA PRO A 61 20.59 9.68 10.55
C PRO A 61 20.16 9.08 9.21
N ILE A 62 19.10 8.26 9.22
CA ILE A 62 18.45 7.75 8.01
C ILE A 62 17.35 8.72 7.59
N LYS A 63 17.29 9.06 6.30
CA LYS A 63 16.25 9.95 5.76
C LYS A 63 14.88 9.27 5.83
N ARG A 64 13.90 9.95 6.41
CA ARG A 64 12.52 9.47 6.47
C ARG A 64 11.88 9.45 5.07
N ASN A 65 11.19 8.35 4.76
CA ASN A 65 10.36 8.24 3.58
C ASN A 65 9.08 9.08 3.71
N LYS A 66 8.77 9.89 2.69
CA LYS A 66 7.50 10.61 2.56
C LYS A 66 6.57 9.80 1.67
N LEU A 67 6.00 8.72 2.21
CA LEU A 67 5.03 7.87 1.51
C LEU A 67 3.66 8.05 2.16
N GLN A 68 2.65 8.33 1.33
CA GLN A 68 1.27 8.43 1.80
C GLN A 68 0.60 7.07 1.56
N LEU A 69 0.57 6.22 2.59
CA LEU A 69 -0.05 4.88 2.46
C LEU A 69 -1.59 4.94 2.45
N PHE A 70 -2.21 5.88 3.17
CA PHE A 70 -3.63 5.80 3.53
C PHE A 70 -4.38 7.14 3.45
N SER A 71 -3.99 8.04 2.55
CA SER A 71 -4.75 9.27 2.32
C SER A 71 -5.89 9.02 1.36
N CYS A 72 -6.91 8.29 1.81
CA CYS A 72 -8.23 8.36 1.20
C CYS A 72 -9.13 9.20 2.11
N PRO A 73 -9.16 10.54 1.98
CA PRO A 73 -10.43 11.20 2.17
C PRO A 73 -11.29 10.78 0.98
N GLN A 74 -12.15 9.78 1.14
CA GLN A 74 -13.34 9.73 0.30
C GLN A 74 -14.00 11.09 0.51
N ALA A 75 -13.94 11.97 -0.50
CA ALA A 75 -14.83 13.11 -0.50
C ALA A 75 -16.23 12.53 -0.30
N PRO A 76 -17.02 12.99 0.68
CA PRO A 76 -18.37 12.51 0.83
C PRO A 76 -19.05 12.68 -0.53
N ASP A 77 -19.54 11.57 -1.08
CA ASP A 77 -20.21 11.56 -2.37
C ASP A 77 -21.36 12.56 -2.29
N LYS A 78 -21.22 13.68 -3.01
CA LYS A 78 -22.19 14.78 -2.98
C LYS A 78 -23.54 14.36 -3.56
N SER A 79 -23.64 13.16 -4.14
CA SER A 79 -24.87 12.57 -4.65
C SER A 79 -25.91 12.28 -3.53
N LEU A 80 -25.48 12.05 -2.29
CA LEU A 80 -26.40 11.76 -1.17
C LEU A 80 -26.97 13.00 -0.44
N MET A 81 -26.64 14.22 -0.89
CA MET A 81 -27.15 15.46 -0.25
C MET A 81 -28.42 16.06 -0.90
N ILE A 82 -29.11 15.32 -1.79
CA ILE A 82 -30.36 15.77 -2.43
C ILE A 82 -31.52 14.80 -2.20
N SER A 83 -31.91 14.63 -0.94
CA SER A 83 -33.30 14.37 -0.55
C SER A 83 -33.33 14.62 0.96
N ASN A 84 -33.85 15.75 1.46
CA ASN A 84 -35.28 15.92 1.66
C ASN A 84 -35.59 17.42 1.79
N ARG A 85 -36.22 18.00 0.77
CA ARG A 85 -36.90 19.30 0.91
C ARG A 85 -38.11 19.37 -0.01
N SER A 86 -39.21 18.77 0.43
CA SER A 86 -40.60 19.22 0.24
C SER A 86 -41.55 18.04 0.49
N HIS A 87 -42.49 18.19 1.41
CA HIS A 87 -43.90 18.36 1.07
C HIS A 87 -44.71 18.68 2.32
N HIS A 88 -45.28 19.89 2.27
CA HIS A 88 -46.51 20.41 2.89
C HIS A 88 -46.73 20.37 4.41
#